data_AF-A0A0F8WN99-F1
#
_entry.id   AF-A0A0F8WN99-F1
#
_cell.length_a   1.000
_cell.length_b   1.000
_cell.length_c   1.000
_cell.angle_alpha   90.00
_cell.angle_beta   90.00
_cell.angle_gamma   90.00
#
_symmetry.space_group_name_H-M   'P 1'
#
loop_
_entity.id
_entity.type
_entity.pdbx_description
1 polymer ?
#
loop_
_entity_poly.entity_id
_entity_poly.type
_entity_poly.pdbx_seq_one_letter_code
_entity_poly.pdbx_strand_id
1 'polypeptide(L)'
;MPAPLGHEEFFSSLANLLSTTSQNSRGSVYLSQKPLPSSTTSSDAESQSQRPSILIRATDGNTNATNPKTYKEKKSQKNTKLKLSTVVAPEDLEAFYARYAEVCKAGMTGLKKRDRKRGKAKAKGAAKVTKA
;
A
#
# COMPACT_ATOMS: atom_id res chain seq x y z
N MET A 1 -4.19 -9.31 18.16
CA MET A 1 -3.77 -9.03 16.77
C MET A 1 -3.68 -10.39 16.08
N PRO A 2 -4.11 -10.52 14.82
CA PRO A 2 -3.91 -11.77 14.08
C PRO A 2 -2.42 -12.09 13.97
N ALA A 3 -2.09 -13.38 13.89
CA ALA A 3 -0.71 -13.84 13.73
C ALA A 3 -0.10 -13.28 12.43
N PRO A 4 1.23 -13.10 12.35
CA PRO A 4 1.89 -12.72 11.10
C PRO A 4 1.62 -13.76 10.01
N LEU A 5 1.25 -13.29 8.83
CA LEU A 5 1.02 -14.11 7.64
C LEU A 5 2.34 -14.32 6.88
N GLY A 6 2.40 -15.39 6.10
CA GLY A 6 3.46 -15.58 5.11
C GLY A 6 3.46 -14.48 4.04
N HIS A 7 4.59 -14.29 3.34
CA HIS A 7 4.75 -13.18 2.39
C HIS A 7 3.72 -13.25 1.25
N GLU A 8 3.51 -14.43 0.65
CA GLU A 8 2.54 -14.63 -0.45
C GLU A 8 1.09 -14.36 -0.05
N GLU A 9 0.72 -14.84 1.13
CA GLU A 9 -0.63 -14.64 1.68
C GLU A 9 -0.86 -13.16 2.04
N PHE A 10 0.18 -12.49 2.55
CA PHE A 10 0.17 -11.05 2.80
C PHE A 10 -0.04 -10.26 1.50
N PHE A 11 0.68 -10.58 0.42
CA PHE A 11 0.53 -9.89 -0.86
C PHE A 11 -0.84 -10.13 -1.51
N SER A 12 -1.35 -11.36 -1.45
CA SER A 12 -2.69 -11.70 -1.95
C SER A 12 -3.77 -10.90 -1.21
N SER A 13 -3.68 -10.85 0.12
CA SER A 13 -4.59 -10.08 0.97
C SER A 13 -4.47 -8.57 0.73
N LEU A 14 -3.24 -8.07 0.51
CA LEU A 14 -2.97 -6.66 0.23
C LEU A 14 -3.51 -6.24 -1.15
N ALA A 15 -3.39 -7.10 -2.17
CA ALA A 15 -3.96 -6.86 -3.49
C ALA A 15 -5.50 -6.75 -3.44
N ASN A 16 -6.14 -7.66 -2.69
CA ASN A 16 -7.59 -7.62 -2.45
C ASN A 16 -7.99 -6.36 -1.71
N LEU A 17 -7.23 -5.96 -0.69
CA LEU A 17 -7.46 -4.73 0.07
C LEU A 17 -7.38 -3.49 -0.84
N LEU A 18 -6.31 -3.35 -1.63
CA LEU A 18 -6.14 -2.23 -2.56
C LEU A 18 -7.28 -2.17 -3.59
N SER A 19 -7.65 -3.31 -4.17
CA SER A 19 -8.74 -3.41 -5.16
C SER A 19 -10.09 -3.02 -4.57
N THR A 20 -10.39 -3.47 -3.35
CA THR A 20 -11.63 -3.12 -2.65
C THR A 20 -11.68 -1.63 -2.34
N THR A 21 -10.56 -1.04 -1.90
CA THR A 21 -10.49 0.39 -1.61
C THR A 21 -10.53 1.27 -2.85
N SER A 22 -9.98 0.82 -3.97
CA SER A 22 -10.00 1.58 -5.23
C SER A 22 -11.40 1.58 -5.87
N GLN A 23 -12.14 0.47 -5.79
CA GLN A 23 -13.53 0.37 -6.26
C GLN A 23 -14.49 1.24 -5.44
N ASN A 24 -14.31 1.30 -4.11
CA ASN A 24 -15.21 2.02 -3.23
C ASN A 24 -15.07 3.55 -3.28
N SER A 25 -14.20 4.12 -4.12
CA SER A 25 -13.91 5.57 -4.29
C SER A 25 -13.55 6.33 -3.00
N ARG A 26 -13.55 5.67 -1.84
CA ARG A 26 -13.40 6.25 -0.51
C ARG A 26 -12.73 5.22 0.38
N GLY A 27 -11.67 5.65 1.07
CA GLY A 27 -10.87 4.80 1.93
C GLY A 27 -9.40 5.15 1.82
N SER A 28 -8.65 4.84 2.85
CA SER A 28 -7.19 4.91 2.83
C SER A 28 -6.66 3.54 3.18
N VAL A 29 -5.47 3.19 2.70
CA VAL A 29 -4.75 1.99 3.16
C VAL A 29 -3.52 2.48 3.88
N TYR A 30 -3.37 2.08 5.13
CA TYR A 30 -2.22 2.45 5.96
C TYR A 30 -1.25 1.28 6.02
N LEU A 31 0.00 1.53 5.64
CA LEU A 31 1.11 0.60 5.82
C LEU A 31 2.06 1.17 6.88
N SER A 32 2.33 0.41 7.94
CA SER A 32 3.29 0.78 8.98
C SER A 32 4.40 -0.24 9.07
N GLN A 33 5.61 0.26 9.31
CA GLN A 33 6.85 -0.52 9.38
C GLN A 33 7.46 -0.26 10.76
N LYS A 34 7.72 -1.33 11.51
CA LYS A 34 8.36 -1.24 12.82
C LYS A 34 9.49 -2.27 12.91
N PRO A 35 10.73 -1.84 13.17
CA PRO A 35 11.82 -2.77 13.47
C PRO A 35 11.46 -3.63 14.69
N LEU A 36 11.70 -4.93 14.60
CA LEU A 36 11.58 -5.86 15.72
C LEU A 36 12.94 -5.93 16.42
N PRO A 37 13.01 -5.59 17.72
CA PRO A 37 14.23 -5.85 18.47
C PRO A 37 14.46 -7.37 18.50
N SER A 38 15.70 -7.80 18.26
CA SER A 38 16.10 -9.20 18.46
C SER A 38 15.85 -9.58 19.91
N SER A 39 14.95 -10.54 20.16
CA SER A 39 14.59 -11.01 21.50
C SER A 39 15.65 -11.95 22.09
N THR A 40 16.92 -11.56 22.00
CA THR A 40 18.02 -12.33 22.58
C THR A 40 18.26 -11.78 23.98
N THR A 41 17.75 -12.47 24.99
CA THR A 41 18.10 -12.32 26.41
C THR A 41 19.54 -12.77 26.72
N SER A 42 20.45 -12.65 25.76
CA SER A 42 21.86 -13.01 25.90
C SER A 42 22.68 -11.76 25.59
N SER A 43 23.28 -11.24 26.64
CA SER A 43 24.37 -10.28 26.64
C SER A 43 25.57 -10.84 25.88
N ASP A 44 25.58 -10.71 24.55
CA ASP A 44 26.78 -10.91 23.74
C ASP A 44 26.93 -9.74 22.77
N ALA A 45 27.97 -8.96 23.00
CA ALA A 45 28.26 -7.67 22.40
C ALA A 45 28.79 -7.75 20.95
N GLU A 46 28.46 -8.80 20.19
CA GLU A 46 29.06 -9.10 18.87
C GLU A 46 28.09 -9.02 17.68
N SER A 47 26.83 -8.62 17.88
CA SER A 47 25.84 -8.54 16.77
C SER A 47 25.64 -7.14 16.18
N GLN A 48 26.63 -6.25 16.26
CA GLN A 48 26.52 -4.82 15.85
C GLN A 48 26.23 -4.56 14.36
N SER A 49 26.16 -5.59 13.51
CA SER A 49 26.13 -5.44 12.05
C SER A 49 24.93 -6.10 11.35
N GLN A 50 24.05 -6.80 12.06
CA GLN A 50 22.85 -7.40 11.45
C GLN A 50 21.64 -6.46 11.60
N ARG A 51 21.10 -6.00 10.46
CA ARG A 51 19.88 -5.17 10.44
C ARG A 51 18.71 -5.97 11.05
N PRO A 52 17.90 -5.38 11.94
CA PRO A 52 16.79 -6.09 12.58
C PRO A 52 15.72 -6.46 11.56
N SER A 53 14.99 -7.54 11.82
CA SER A 53 13.79 -7.88 11.05
C SER A 53 12.72 -6.80 11.22
N ILE A 54 11.87 -6.63 10.21
CA ILE A 54 10.87 -5.56 10.18
C ILE A 54 9.47 -6.17 10.22
N LEU A 55 8.66 -5.71 11.16
CA LEU A 55 7.23 -5.99 11.18
C LEU A 55 6.50 -4.99 10.29
N ILE A 56 5.90 -5.49 9.22
CA ILE A 56 5.10 -4.71 8.30
C ILE A 56 3.63 -4.98 8.59
N ARG A 57 2.83 -3.92 8.68
CA ARG A 57 1.39 -4.00 8.95
C ARG A 57 0.63 -3.22 7.90
N ALA A 58 -0.41 -3.81 7.33
CA ALA A 58 -1.33 -3.13 6.44
C ALA A 58 -2.73 -3.11 7.09
N THR A 59 -3.40 -1.96 7.04
CA THR A 59 -4.77 -1.85 7.56
C THR A 59 -5.65 -1.05 6.62
N ASP A 60 -6.93 -1.43 6.58
CA ASP A 60 -7.95 -0.57 6.02
C ASP A 60 -8.10 0.68 6.91
N GLY A 61 -7.93 1.84 6.29
CA GLY A 61 -8.22 3.15 6.84
C GLY A 61 -9.71 3.39 7.05
N ASN A 62 -10.54 2.35 6.91
CA ASN A 62 -11.89 2.30 7.44
C ASN A 62 -11.84 2.24 8.98
N THR A 63 -11.15 3.21 9.59
CA THR A 63 -11.52 3.63 10.92
C THR A 63 -12.93 4.17 10.75
N ASN A 64 -13.88 3.66 11.53
CA ASN A 64 -15.13 4.34 11.80
C ASN A 64 -14.84 5.66 12.53
N ALA A 65 -13.98 6.52 11.99
CA ALA A 65 -13.87 7.90 12.36
C ALA A 65 -15.06 8.59 11.70
N THR A 66 -16.21 8.41 12.35
CA THR A 66 -17.31 9.36 12.26
C THR A 66 -16.69 10.74 12.28
N ASN A 67 -16.82 11.48 11.18
CA ASN A 67 -16.52 12.90 11.17
C ASN A 67 -17.29 13.48 12.38
N PRO A 68 -16.65 14.04 13.42
CA PRO A 68 -17.33 14.38 14.67
C PRO A 68 -18.42 15.46 14.50
N LYS A 69 -18.61 16.00 13.29
CA LYS A 69 -19.60 17.03 12.97
C LYS A 69 -20.90 16.55 12.33
N THR A 70 -21.02 15.27 11.92
CA THR A 70 -22.27 14.78 11.29
C THR A 70 -22.67 13.45 11.91
N TYR A 71 -23.10 13.53 13.18
CA TYR A 71 -23.69 12.41 13.90
C TYR A 71 -25.20 12.41 13.66
N LYS A 72 -25.68 11.59 12.73
CA LYS A 72 -26.92 10.82 12.88
C LYS A 72 -26.86 9.58 11.97
N GLU A 73 -27.16 8.44 12.57
CA GLU A 73 -27.71 7.24 11.94
C GLU A 73 -26.78 6.45 11.01
N LYS A 74 -26.07 5.48 11.60
CA LYS A 74 -26.25 4.04 11.31
C LYS A 74 -25.30 3.20 12.18
N LYS A 75 -25.81 2.74 13.32
CA LYS A 75 -25.26 1.58 14.05
C LYS A 75 -25.69 0.32 13.30
N SER A 76 -25.03 -0.02 12.21
CA SER A 76 -25.28 -1.30 11.54
C SER A 76 -23.97 -1.84 10.97
N GLN A 77 -23.56 -2.97 11.56
CA GLN A 77 -22.37 -3.77 11.29
C GLN A 77 -21.06 -3.19 11.85
N LYS A 78 -20.55 -3.84 12.90
CA LYS A 78 -19.13 -3.78 13.27
C LYS A 78 -18.32 -4.30 12.08
N ASN A 79 -18.01 -3.45 11.11
CA ASN A 79 -16.97 -3.75 10.13
C ASN A 79 -15.67 -3.83 10.92
N THR A 80 -15.26 -5.07 11.21
CA THR A 80 -13.99 -5.34 11.89
C THR A 80 -12.88 -4.88 10.97
N LYS A 81 -12.14 -3.86 11.41
CA LYS A 81 -10.95 -3.33 10.74
C LYS A 81 -10.04 -4.49 10.28
N LEU A 82 -9.83 -4.62 8.97
CA LEU A 82 -8.90 -5.59 8.40
C LEU A 82 -7.47 -5.18 8.79
N LYS A 83 -6.76 -6.11 9.44
CA LYS A 83 -5.38 -5.92 9.90
C LYS A 83 -4.54 -7.08 9.39
N LEU A 84 -3.64 -6.78 8.47
CA LEU A 84 -2.66 -7.72 7.93
C LEU A 84 -1.31 -7.41 8.55
N SER A 85 -0.51 -8.44 8.80
CA SER A 85 0.87 -8.27 9.26
C SER A 85 1.77 -9.36 8.73
N THR A 86 3.02 -9.02 8.46
CA THR A 86 4.05 -9.97 8.07
C THR A 86 5.40 -9.54 8.64
N VAL A 87 6.29 -10.50 8.87
CA VAL A 87 7.65 -10.26 9.37
C VAL A 87 8.62 -10.50 8.22
N VAL A 88 9.48 -9.52 7.97
CA VAL A 88 10.45 -9.54 6.87
C VAL A 88 11.85 -9.59 7.45
N ALA A 89 12.61 -10.61 7.07
CA ALA A 89 14.02 -10.73 7.37
C ALA A 89 14.84 -9.69 6.58
N PRO A 90 16.00 -9.26 7.08
CA PRO A 90 16.83 -8.28 6.37
C PRO A 90 17.30 -8.78 4.99
N GLU A 91 17.47 -10.09 4.81
CA GLU A 91 17.92 -10.73 3.57
C GLU A 91 16.84 -10.68 2.48
N ASP A 92 15.58 -10.86 2.84
CA ASP A 92 14.44 -10.88 1.91
C ASP A 92 13.86 -9.49 1.63
N LEU A 93 14.42 -8.44 2.25
CA LEU A 93 13.84 -7.10 2.25
C LEU A 93 13.73 -6.53 0.83
N GLU A 94 14.78 -6.70 0.02
CA GLU A 94 14.79 -6.21 -1.36
C GLU A 94 13.76 -6.94 -2.23
N ALA A 95 13.74 -8.28 -2.16
CA ALA A 95 12.76 -9.11 -2.88
C ALA A 95 11.31 -8.79 -2.46
N PHE A 96 11.10 -8.55 -1.16
CA PHE A 96 9.80 -8.16 -0.61
C PHE A 96 9.31 -6.83 -1.21
N TYR A 97 10.15 -5.79 -1.22
CA TYR A 97 9.73 -4.49 -1.76
C TYR A 97 9.60 -4.47 -3.28
N ALA A 98 10.34 -5.32 -4.00
CA ALA A 98 10.14 -5.52 -5.43
C ALA A 98 8.72 -6.03 -5.72
N ARG A 99 8.28 -7.12 -5.05
CA ARG A 99 6.91 -7.65 -5.18
C ARG A 99 5.86 -6.67 -4.69
N TYR A 100 6.10 -6.02 -3.55
CA TYR A 100 5.21 -4.98 -3.02
C TYR A 100 4.98 -3.85 -4.03
N ALA A 101 6.03 -3.39 -4.72
CA ALA A 101 5.92 -2.33 -5.71
C ALA A 101 5.04 -2.75 -6.91
N GLU A 102 5.11 -4.01 -7.35
CA GLU A 102 4.25 -4.54 -8.39
C GLU A 102 2.77 -4.56 -7.97
N VAL A 103 2.50 -5.04 -6.75
CA VAL A 103 1.14 -5.05 -6.19
C VAL A 103 0.59 -3.62 -6.07
N CYS A 104 1.40 -2.66 -5.61
CA CYS A 104 0.99 -1.26 -5.54
C CYS A 104 0.74 -0.64 -6.92
N LYS A 105 1.57 -0.93 -7.92
CA LYS A 105 1.35 -0.45 -9.30
C LYS A 105 0.03 -0.97 -9.87
N ALA A 106 -0.29 -2.24 -9.63
CA ALA A 106 -1.54 -2.84 -10.08
C ALA A 106 -2.76 -2.32 -9.31
N GLY A 107 -2.65 -2.10 -8.00
CA GLY A 107 -3.76 -1.66 -7.15
C GLY A 107 -4.03 -0.16 -7.14
N MET A 108 -3.02 0.69 -7.35
CA MET A 108 -3.11 2.16 -7.22
C MET A 108 -3.28 2.86 -8.59
N THR A 109 -4.22 2.40 -9.41
CA THR A 109 -4.45 2.92 -10.77
C THR A 109 -5.31 4.19 -10.82
N GLY A 110 -6.00 4.53 -9.73
CA GLY A 110 -6.96 5.64 -9.65
C GLY A 110 -6.37 7.05 -9.55
N LEU A 111 -5.04 7.21 -9.54
CA LEU A 111 -4.41 8.53 -9.43
C LEU A 111 -4.47 9.30 -10.74
N LYS A 112 -4.70 10.63 -10.67
CA LYS A 112 -4.65 11.50 -11.84
C LYS A 112 -3.27 11.39 -12.51
N LYS A 113 -3.26 11.15 -13.83
CA LYS A 113 -2.02 11.14 -14.61
C LYS A 113 -1.33 12.49 -14.51
N ARG A 114 0.01 12.47 -14.39
CA ARG A 114 0.83 13.70 -14.39
C ARG A 114 0.53 14.50 -15.65
N ASP A 115 0.19 15.78 -15.48
CA ASP A 115 0.03 16.72 -16.59
C ASP A 115 1.39 16.92 -17.27
N ARG A 116 1.64 16.16 -18.33
CA ARG A 116 2.79 16.38 -19.20
C ARG A 116 2.43 17.58 -20.06
N LYS A 117 2.92 18.78 -19.71
CA LYS A 117 2.89 19.95 -20.61
C LYS A 117 3.44 19.45 -21.93
N ARG A 118 2.60 19.34 -22.96
CA ARG A 118 2.98 18.86 -24.29
C ARG A 118 4.14 19.76 -24.71
N GLY A 119 5.38 19.23 -24.62
CA GLY A 119 6.53 19.87 -25.24
C GLY A 119 6.13 20.12 -26.68
N LYS A 120 6.20 21.39 -27.09
CA LYS A 120 5.73 21.91 -28.38
C LYS A 120 5.83 20.84 -29.48
N ALA A 121 4.72 20.18 -29.79
CA ALA A 121 4.58 19.43 -31.03
C ALA A 121 4.48 20.49 -32.13
N LYS A 122 5.63 21.03 -32.52
CA LYS A 122 5.77 21.81 -33.74
C LYS A 122 5.64 20.85 -34.92
N ALA A 123 4.79 21.26 -35.88
CA ALA A 123 4.91 21.00 -37.31
C ALA A 123 4.85 19.56 -37.82
N LYS A 124 3.64 19.03 -37.98
CA LYS A 124 3.17 18.43 -39.24
C LYS A 124 1.71 18.89 -39.39
N GLY A 125 1.46 20.04 -40.00
CA GLY A 125 1.53 20.20 -41.45
C GLY A 125 0.12 19.95 -41.98
N ALA A 126 -0.65 21.03 -42.13
CA ALA A 126 -1.94 21.01 -42.79
C ALA A 126 -1.77 20.42 -44.20
N ALA A 127 -2.18 19.16 -44.36
CA ALA A 127 -2.39 18.60 -45.69
C ALA A 127 -3.70 19.17 -46.21
N LYS A 128 -3.57 20.02 -47.22
CA LYS A 128 -4.61 20.73 -47.96
C LYS A 128 -5.83 19.85 -48.25
N VAL A 129 -7.00 20.32 -47.85
CA VAL A 129 -8.25 20.03 -48.58
C VAL A 129 -8.18 20.85 -49.87
N THR A 130 -7.91 20.18 -50.99
CA THR A 130 -8.24 20.71 -52.32
C THR A 130 -9.51 20.01 -52.79
N LYS A 131 -10.61 20.75 -52.78
CA LYS A 131 -11.84 20.49 -53.51
C LYS A 131 -11.83 21.39 -54.73
N ALA A 132 -11.71 20.80 -55.92
CA ALA A 132 -12.20 21.29 -57.22
C ALA A 132 -12.02 20.14 -58.21
#